data_AF-A0A1P8BE04-F1
#
_entry.id   AF-A0A1P8BE04-F1
#
_cell.length_a   1.000
_cell.length_b   1.000
_cell.length_c   1.000
_cell.angle_alpha   90.00
_cell.angle_beta   90.00
_cell.angle_gamma   90.00
#
_symmetry.space_group_name_H-M   'P 1'
#
loop_
_entity.id
_entity.type
_entity.pdbx_description
1 polymer ?
#
loop_
_entity_poly.entity_id
_entity_poly.type
_entity_poly.pdbx_seq_one_letter_code
_entity_poly.pdbx_strand_id
1 'polypeptide(L)' 'MDVGLKFFDFILVLYVAQARETVRDVKSFKLSENVIYDCVDIYKQPSLSHPLLQNHTIQFEYI' A
#
# COMPACT_ATOMS: atom_id res chain seq x y z
N MET A 1 -36.84 1.67 11.25
CA MET A 1 -35.76 0.72 10.89
C MET A 1 -35.15 1.01 9.51
N ASP A 2 -35.74 1.86 8.68
CA ASP A 2 -35.26 2.14 7.33
C ASP A 2 -34.08 3.12 7.28
N VAL A 3 -34.13 4.19 8.08
CA VAL A 3 -33.13 5.28 8.05
C VAL A 3 -31.77 4.86 8.66
N GLY A 4 -31.78 4.19 9.81
CA GLY A 4 -30.54 3.78 10.50
C GLY A 4 -29.70 2.78 9.70
N LEU A 5 -30.35 1.82 9.04
CA LEU A 5 -29.67 0.88 8.15
C LEU A 5 -29.05 1.59 6.94
N LYS A 6 -29.79 2.54 6.32
CA LYS A 6 -29.26 3.39 5.25
C LYS A 6 -28.03 4.20 5.65
N PHE A 7 -28.00 4.75 6.87
CA PHE A 7 -26.82 5.46 7.39
C PHE A 7 -25.63 4.51 7.58
N PHE A 8 -25.85 3.33 8.16
CA PHE A 8 -24.78 2.34 8.33
C PHE A 8 -24.20 1.89 6.98
N ASP A 9 -25.07 1.59 6.01
CA ASP A 9 -24.66 1.20 4.66
C ASP A 9 -23.86 2.32 3.98
N PHE A 10 -24.28 3.59 4.15
CA PHE A 10 -23.54 4.73 3.62
C PHE A 10 -22.14 4.88 4.24
N ILE A 11 -22.03 4.77 5.57
CA ILE A 11 -20.73 4.82 6.27
C ILE A 11 -19.83 3.65 5.84
N LEU A 12 -20.39 2.45 5.70
CA LEU A 12 -19.67 1.28 5.22
C LEU A 12 -19.16 1.49 3.78
N VAL A 13 -19.98 2.06 2.89
CA VAL A 13 -19.58 2.38 1.51
C VAL A 13 -18.45 3.42 1.50
N LEU A 14 -18.53 4.47 2.33
CA LEU A 14 -17.46 5.46 2.45
C LEU A 14 -16.16 4.83 2.95
N TYR A 15 -16.23 3.96 3.96
CA TYR A 15 -15.07 3.25 4.49
C TYR A 15 -14.42 2.35 3.42
N VAL A 16 -15.24 1.59 2.68
CA VAL A 16 -14.76 0.74 1.57
C VAL A 16 -14.18 1.60 0.43
N ALA A 17 -14.79 2.74 0.10
CA ALA A 17 -14.29 3.65 -0.93
C ALA A 17 -12.92 4.26 -0.56
N GLN A 18 -12.76 4.70 0.69
CA GLN A 18 -11.49 5.22 1.20
C GLN A 18 -10.39 4.14 1.19
N ALA A 19 -10.72 2.92 1.62
CA ALA A 19 -9.78 1.79 1.59
C ALA A 19 -9.34 1.41 0.17
N ARG A 20 -10.15 1.70 -0.86
CA ARG A 20 -9.75 1.48 -2.27
C ARG A 20 -8.77 2.53 -2.77
N GLU A 21 -8.86 3.77 -2.31
CA GLU A 21 -7.95 4.84 -2.74
C GLU A 21 -6.50 4.58 -2.32
N THR A 22 -6.28 3.99 -1.14
CA THR A 22 -4.94 3.70 -0.64
C THR A 22 -4.21 2.61 -1.43
N VAL A 23 -4.93 1.76 -2.18
CA VAL A 23 -4.35 0.66 -2.98
C VAL A 23 -4.05 1.09 -4.42
N ARG A 24 -4.65 2.19 -4.92
CA ARG A 24 -4.71 2.47 -6.35
C ARG A 24 -3.44 3.03 -7.00
N ASP A 25 -2.43 3.45 -6.24
CA ASP A 25 -1.27 4.15 -6.81
C ASP A 25 0.06 3.40 -6.60
N VAL A 26 0.07 2.11 -6.92
CA VAL A 26 1.33 1.36 -7.08
C VAL A 26 1.80 1.57 -8.51
N LYS A 27 2.88 2.33 -8.69
CA LYS A 27 3.51 2.51 -10.00
C LYS A 27 4.28 1.24 -10.35
N SER A 28 3.93 0.57 -11.44
CA SER A 28 4.69 -0.59 -11.91
C SER A 28 5.56 -0.23 -13.12
N PHE A 29 6.72 -0.87 -13.25
CA PHE A 29 7.51 -0.82 -14.48
C PHE A 29 7.85 -2.23 -14.95
N LYS A 30 7.85 -2.40 -16.27
CA LYS A 30 8.18 -3.67 -16.93
C LYS A 30 9.66 -3.66 -17.27
N LEU A 31 10.41 -4.61 -16.72
CA LEU A 31 11.83 -4.78 -17.03
C LEU A 31 12.03 -5.65 -18.29
N SER A 32 11.24 -6.71 -18.44
CA SER A 32 11.26 -7.62 -19.59
C SER A 32 9.88 -8.23 -19.83
N GLU A 33 9.71 -9.03 -20.89
CA GLU A 33 8.40 -9.59 -21.28
C GLU A 33 7.61 -10.20 -20.12
N ASN A 34 8.31 -10.86 -19.18
CA ASN A 34 7.72 -11.60 -18.07
C ASN A 34 8.05 -11.03 -16.69
N VAL A 35 8.68 -9.85 -16.61
CA VAL A 35 9.11 -9.26 -15.33
C VAL A 35 8.55 -7.85 -15.17
N ILE A 36 7.69 -7.70 -14.17
CA ILE A 36 7.07 -6.43 -13.77
C ILE A 36 7.44 -6.20 -12.29
N TYR A 37 7.94 -5.00 -12.00
CA TYR A 37 8.25 -4.57 -10.64
C TYR A 37 7.28 -3.47 -10.21
N ASP A 38 6.83 -3.57 -8.96
CA ASP A 38 6.04 -2.55 -8.31
C ASP A 38 6.95 -1.61 -7.53
N CYS A 39 6.82 -0.31 -7.79
CA CYS A 39 7.48 0.74 -7.03
C CYS A 39 6.76 0.89 -5.70
N VAL A 40 7.40 0.38 -4.66
CA VAL A 40 7.03 0.62 -3.26
C VAL A 40 8.13 1.47 -2.65
N ASP A 41 7.74 2.41 -1.78
CA ASP A 41 8.69 3.13 -0.94
C ASP A 41 9.63 2.14 -0.25
N ILE A 42 10.94 2.34 -0.42
CA ILE A 42 11.96 1.45 0.11
C ILE A 42 11.81 1.26 1.62
N TYR A 43 11.42 2.30 2.37
CA TYR A 43 11.22 2.23 3.82
C TYR A 43 9.94 1.47 4.24
N LYS A 44 9.01 1.26 3.30
CA LYS A 44 7.73 0.56 3.55
C LYS A 44 7.72 -0.86 3.00
N GLN A 45 8.86 -1.37 2.52
CA GLN A 45 8.94 -2.74 2.06
C GLN A 45 8.68 -3.72 3.22
N PRO A 46 7.75 -4.69 3.08
CA PRO A 46 7.42 -5.63 4.14
C PRO A 46 8.63 -6.38 4.71
N SER A 47 9.62 -6.70 3.86
CA SER A 47 10.87 -7.34 4.28
C SER A 47 11.67 -6.54 5.31
N LEU A 48 11.56 -5.20 5.31
CA LEU A 48 12.26 -4.33 6.26
C LEU A 48 11.54 -4.18 7.61
N SER A 49 10.29 -4.64 7.72
CA SER A 49 9.55 -4.65 8.99
C SER A 49 10.02 -5.71 9.99
N HIS A 50 11.03 -6.50 9.63
CA HIS A 50 11.55 -7.55 10.47
C HIS A 50 12.13 -6.97 11.79
N PRO A 51 11.84 -7.53 12.98
CA PRO A 51 12.30 -6.99 14.25
C PRO A 51 13.81 -6.76 14.34
N LEU A 52 14.61 -7.66 13.74
CA LEU A 52 16.07 -7.53 13.70
C LEU A 52 16.57 -6.37 12.83
N LEU A 53 15.73 -5.77 11.98
CA LEU A 53 16.11 -4.68 11.08
C LEU A 53 15.71 -3.29 11.62
N GLN A 54 14.93 -3.20 12.70
CA GLN A 54 14.36 -1.93 13.18
C GLN A 54 15.39 -0.84 13.51
N ASN A 55 16.60 -1.22 13.90
CA ASN A 55 17.68 -0.30 14.24
C ASN A 55 18.74 -0.15 13.12
N HIS A 56 18.51 -0.75 11.96
CA HIS A 56 19.41 -0.66 10.83
C HIS A 56 19.07 0.55 9.95
N THR A 57 20.11 1.19 9.40
CA THR A 57 19.96 2.26 8.43
C THR A 57 20.15 1.72 7.01
N ILE A 58 19.31 2.19 6.10
CA ILE A 58 19.46 1.89 4.68
C ILE A 58 20.65 2.72 4.16
N GLN A 59 21.64 2.05 3.57
CA GLN A 59 22.76 2.70 2.91
C GLN A 59 22.44 2.85 1.42
N PHE A 60 22.63 4.05 0.88
CA PHE A 60 22.53 4.31 -0.55
C PHE A 60 23.95 4.57 -1.07
N GLU A 61 24.38 3.77 -2.04
CA GLU A 61 25.60 4.03 -2.78
C GLU A 61 25.27 4.93 -3.96
N TYR A 62 26.01 6.04 -4.10
CA TYR A 62 25.93 6.88 -5.28
C TYR A 62 27.00 6.39 -6.25
N ILE A 63 26.57 5.74 -7.33
CA ILE A 63 27.44 5.33 -8.44
C ILE A 63 27.46 6.44 -9.48
#